data_AF-A0ABD4ZY03-F1
#
_entry.id   AF-A0ABD4ZY03-F1
#
_cell.length_a   1.000
_cell.length_b   1.000
_cell.length_c   1.000
_cell.angle_alpha   90.00
_cell.angle_beta   90.00
_cell.angle_gamma   90.00
#
_symmetry.space_group_name_H-M   'P 1'
#
loop_
_entity.id
_entity.type
_entity.pdbx_description
1 polymer ?
#
loop_
_entity_poly.entity_id
_entity_poly.type
_entity_poly.pdbx_seq_one_letter_code
_entity_poly.pdbx_strand_id
1 'polypeptide(L)'
;MKNVFRRVSTCLLCVTCLSAGIILPTTHMNIVFAQETQQQKDLYQVTTTKITKNKGESVNKFEILNAVQTTAFGQVPVIKSVLKEYEQRLPLMIKNDGDYNFPVQVQYPDGSITEVTVSVVTPNNAITGKEQESELVTEKQKLTVALNDLLILIQENPNTFPYTEESKTVYANAVSNAYEPYKEGKAIVNSSNATLEEIKKALADVETQKTAIISAKEGFVERQATAEEVNRYNTLLSQLETALKTAVKTSDKAPTSISTYEEVKDRAQSLLDKAKKMSLGNVLFNNLLEMFKEVEAMKKELIIAQNTLMKSTSQAQQYNPKGKEVTVSIGDPIQPLDFIQNAEAIDQLPQGTTVKWTYGKPMTDVEYDKAPISITFTYPDGSTDIVSAALTVIPQKDPENSNGAGIHKEPLNGNIGDTSKLMDKKDERQLEQKTDVTPRVAKAVQKISEDKQENKKLPKTGESEQYVLMLGGSFLLLLSFIGLIFKNKYL
;
A
#
# COMPACT_ATOMS: atom_id res chain seq x y z
N MET A 1 -40.61 41.36 -34.74
CA MET A 1 -41.43 41.59 -33.54
C MET A 1 -40.49 41.87 -32.36
N LYS A 2 -40.98 42.55 -31.31
CA LYS A 2 -40.31 43.03 -30.07
C LYS A 2 -39.51 41.91 -29.32
N ASN A 3 -38.54 42.14 -28.40
CA ASN A 3 -37.70 43.29 -28.02
C ASN A 3 -36.52 42.82 -27.09
N VAL A 4 -35.27 43.15 -27.47
CA VAL A 4 -34.16 43.84 -26.73
C VAL A 4 -33.77 43.59 -25.23
N PHE A 5 -32.45 43.75 -24.96
CA PHE A 5 -31.68 44.09 -23.72
C PHE A 5 -31.19 42.95 -22.76
N ARG A 6 -30.08 43.05 -21.97
CA ARG A 6 -28.67 43.58 -22.06
C ARG A 6 -28.00 43.48 -20.66
N ARG A 7 -26.69 43.16 -20.55
CA ARG A 7 -25.67 43.51 -19.48
C ARG A 7 -24.47 42.54 -19.66
N VAL A 8 -23.18 42.89 -19.86
CA VAL A 8 -22.24 43.93 -19.36
C VAL A 8 -21.76 43.67 -17.92
N SER A 9 -20.48 43.75 -17.52
CA SER A 9 -19.13 43.42 -18.10
C SER A 9 -18.03 43.96 -17.14
N THR A 10 -17.04 43.13 -16.74
CA THR A 10 -15.64 43.43 -16.26
C THR A 10 -15.39 44.65 -15.31
N CYS A 11 -14.22 45.02 -14.77
CA CYS A 11 -12.77 44.68 -14.78
C CYS A 11 -12.25 44.88 -13.31
N LEU A 12 -11.23 44.22 -12.75
CA LEU A 12 -9.81 44.01 -13.10
C LEU A 12 -8.84 45.12 -12.61
N LEU A 13 -7.69 44.67 -12.09
CA LEU A 13 -6.35 45.29 -11.96
C LEU A 13 -5.79 45.69 -10.58
N CYS A 14 -4.59 45.13 -10.37
CA CYS A 14 -3.60 45.27 -9.30
C CYS A 14 -2.73 46.53 -9.50
N VAL A 15 -1.93 46.93 -8.50
CA VAL A 15 -0.46 47.22 -8.60
C VAL A 15 0.13 47.58 -7.22
N THR A 16 1.43 47.32 -7.06
CA THR A 16 2.26 47.34 -5.84
C THR A 16 2.99 48.67 -5.58
N CYS A 17 3.47 48.93 -4.34
CA CYS A 17 4.90 49.25 -4.04
C CYS A 17 5.26 49.67 -2.58
N LEU A 18 6.45 49.21 -2.15
CA LEU A 18 7.49 49.79 -1.27
C LEU A 18 7.21 50.50 0.10
N SER A 19 7.55 49.78 1.18
CA SER A 19 8.60 50.07 2.19
C SER A 19 8.97 51.50 2.71
N ALA A 20 8.79 51.66 4.03
CA ALA A 20 9.71 52.25 5.05
C ALA A 20 10.07 53.76 5.08
N GLY A 21 9.90 54.40 6.25
CA GLY A 21 10.25 55.82 6.48
C GLY A 21 9.98 56.45 7.88
N ILE A 22 10.44 55.81 8.95
CA ILE A 22 10.80 56.31 10.32
C ILE A 22 10.38 57.75 10.81
N ILE A 23 9.50 57.77 11.85
CA ILE A 23 9.57 58.46 13.19
C ILE A 23 9.44 60.02 13.38
N LEU A 24 8.31 60.41 14.05
CA LEU A 24 8.06 61.50 15.05
C LEU A 24 8.26 63.01 14.68
N PRO A 25 7.72 63.99 15.46
CA PRO A 25 6.88 63.91 16.68
C PRO A 25 5.51 64.64 16.63
N THR A 26 4.85 64.72 17.78
CA THR A 26 3.47 65.17 18.07
C THR A 26 3.18 66.66 17.87
N THR A 27 1.96 66.98 17.39
CA THR A 27 1.01 67.99 17.96
C THR A 27 -0.20 68.14 17.04
N HIS A 28 -1.26 67.36 17.21
CA HIS A 28 -2.55 67.59 16.52
C HIS A 28 -3.68 67.64 17.55
N MET A 29 -4.61 68.57 17.34
CA MET A 29 -5.66 68.93 18.31
C MET A 29 -6.64 67.79 18.56
N ASN A 30 -7.10 67.65 19.80
CA ASN A 30 -8.27 66.83 20.13
C ASN A 30 -9.52 67.47 19.54
N ILE A 31 -9.85 67.11 18.29
CA ILE A 31 -11.21 67.23 17.78
C ILE A 31 -12.02 66.14 18.47
N VAL A 32 -12.73 66.51 19.53
CA VAL A 32 -13.72 65.64 20.17
C VAL A 32 -14.91 65.52 19.22
N PHE A 33 -14.87 64.50 18.36
CA PHE A 33 -16.07 64.05 17.67
C PHE A 33 -17.05 63.52 18.73
N ALA A 34 -18.22 64.15 18.82
CA ALA A 34 -19.33 63.63 19.61
C ALA A 34 -19.76 62.30 18.98
N GLN A 35 -19.39 61.20 19.64
CA GLN A 35 -19.76 59.85 19.23
C GLN A 35 -21.22 59.64 19.63
N GLU A 36 -22.13 59.48 18.66
CA GLU A 36 -23.52 59.13 18.95
C GLU A 36 -23.54 57.78 19.69
N THR A 37 -23.98 57.80 20.95
CA THR A 37 -24.15 56.58 21.75
C THR A 37 -25.32 55.78 21.20
N GLN A 38 -25.01 54.64 20.56
CA GLN A 38 -25.99 53.69 20.05
C GLN A 38 -26.92 53.22 21.18
N GLN A 39 -28.24 53.25 20.94
CA GLN A 39 -29.24 52.90 21.94
C GLN A 39 -29.29 51.38 22.15
N GLN A 40 -29.53 50.94 23.39
CA GLN A 40 -29.54 49.52 23.76
C GLN A 40 -30.65 48.74 23.06
N LYS A 41 -31.80 49.36 22.78
CA LYS A 41 -32.86 48.78 21.94
C LYS A 41 -32.36 48.30 20.56
N ASP A 42 -31.33 48.96 20.00
CA ASP A 42 -30.79 48.66 18.67
C ASP A 42 -29.72 47.56 18.72
N LEU A 43 -29.33 47.14 19.94
CA LEU A 43 -28.34 46.09 20.21
C LEU A 43 -28.98 44.78 20.72
N TYR A 44 -30.08 44.86 21.47
CA TYR A 44 -30.71 43.71 22.14
C TYR A 44 -32.08 43.37 21.55
N GLN A 45 -32.23 42.17 20.99
CA GLN A 45 -33.51 41.71 20.46
C GLN A 45 -34.44 41.16 21.56
N VAL A 46 -35.68 41.64 21.52
CA VAL A 46 -36.80 41.13 22.32
C VAL A 46 -37.54 40.05 21.51
N THR A 47 -37.79 38.90 22.13
CA THR A 47 -38.61 37.81 21.58
C THR A 47 -39.83 37.58 22.48
N THR A 48 -40.88 36.97 21.93
CA THR A 48 -42.13 36.69 22.64
C THR A 48 -42.53 35.23 22.45
N THR A 49 -42.85 34.53 23.53
CA THR A 49 -43.50 33.22 23.45
C THR A 49 -45.03 33.40 23.31
N LYS A 50 -45.66 32.45 22.63
CA LYS A 50 -47.10 32.42 22.41
C LYS A 50 -47.78 31.80 23.63
N ILE A 51 -48.83 32.44 24.15
CA ILE A 51 -49.60 31.93 25.29
C ILE A 51 -50.82 31.20 24.74
N THR A 52 -51.06 29.97 25.17
CA THR A 52 -52.26 29.19 24.79
C THR A 52 -53.22 29.19 25.98
N LYS A 53 -54.49 29.53 25.74
CA LYS A 53 -55.56 29.51 26.75
C LYS A 53 -56.84 28.90 26.18
N ASN A 54 -57.49 28.06 26.97
CA ASN A 54 -58.77 27.47 26.60
C ASN A 54 -59.93 28.44 26.89
N LYS A 55 -61.07 28.21 26.21
CA LYS A 55 -62.30 28.97 26.46
C LYS A 55 -62.76 28.82 27.91
N GLY A 56 -62.97 29.93 28.59
CA GLY A 56 -63.31 30.00 30.03
C GLY A 56 -62.10 30.19 30.95
N GLU A 57 -60.87 29.96 30.48
CA GLU A 57 -59.66 30.33 31.24
C GLU A 57 -59.46 31.84 31.23
N SER A 58 -58.64 32.33 32.16
CA SER A 58 -58.17 33.72 32.15
C SER A 58 -56.66 33.81 31.96
N VAL A 59 -56.22 34.90 31.32
CA VAL A 59 -54.82 35.30 31.24
C VAL A 59 -54.60 36.51 32.14
N ASN A 60 -53.51 36.50 32.92
CA ASN A 60 -53.16 37.57 33.84
C ASN A 60 -51.89 38.34 33.40
N LYS A 61 -51.61 39.46 34.07
CA LYS A 61 -50.47 40.35 33.77
C LYS A 61 -49.12 39.64 33.86
N PHE A 62 -48.92 38.77 34.84
CA PHE A 62 -47.63 38.08 35.03
C PHE A 62 -47.35 37.08 33.91
N GLU A 63 -48.37 36.37 33.43
CA GLU A 63 -48.23 35.44 32.29
C GLU A 63 -47.78 36.19 31.02
N ILE A 64 -48.39 37.34 30.73
CA ILE A 64 -48.03 38.19 29.58
C ILE A 64 -46.59 38.74 29.71
N LEU A 65 -46.19 39.22 30.89
CA LEU A 65 -44.83 39.76 31.10
C LEU A 65 -43.74 38.69 31.11
N ASN A 66 -44.06 37.46 31.53
CA ASN A 66 -43.14 36.31 31.51
C ASN A 66 -42.96 35.73 30.11
N ALA A 67 -43.93 35.91 29.22
CA ALA A 67 -43.82 35.50 27.80
C ALA A 67 -42.84 36.36 26.99
N VAL A 68 -42.48 37.56 27.46
CA VAL A 68 -41.48 38.42 26.83
C VAL A 68 -40.08 38.04 27.32
N GLN A 69 -39.15 37.77 26.39
CA GLN A 69 -37.74 37.46 26.68
C GLN A 69 -36.80 38.39 25.92
N THR A 70 -35.61 38.61 26.47
CA THR A 70 -34.53 39.39 25.83
C THR A 70 -33.35 38.46 25.59
N THR A 71 -32.84 38.42 24.36
CA THR A 71 -31.66 37.59 24.04
C THR A 71 -30.43 38.12 24.78
N ALA A 72 -29.78 37.24 25.55
CA ALA A 72 -28.79 37.64 26.55
C ALA A 72 -27.39 37.10 26.24
N PHE A 73 -26.44 38.01 26.01
CA PHE A 73 -25.08 37.87 26.53
C PHE A 73 -25.00 38.72 27.80
N GLY A 74 -25.36 38.12 28.93
CA GLY A 74 -25.55 38.81 30.21
C GLY A 74 -26.98 39.36 30.41
N GLN A 75 -27.52 39.24 31.62
CA GLN A 75 -28.86 39.72 31.96
C GLN A 75 -28.85 41.25 32.07
N VAL A 76 -29.28 41.95 31.01
CA VAL A 76 -29.59 43.38 31.10
C VAL A 76 -30.85 43.57 31.96
N PRO A 77 -30.82 44.38 33.03
CA PRO A 77 -31.99 44.61 33.86
C PRO A 77 -32.98 45.51 33.13
N VAL A 78 -33.97 44.91 32.47
CA VAL A 78 -35.06 45.61 31.76
C VAL A 78 -36.33 45.71 32.62
N ILE A 79 -37.04 46.82 32.48
CA ILE A 79 -38.39 46.99 33.06
C ILE A 79 -39.41 46.61 31.99
N LYS A 80 -40.34 45.71 32.32
CA LYS A 80 -41.41 45.27 31.40
C LYS A 80 -42.77 45.75 31.89
N SER A 81 -43.57 46.35 31.02
CA SER A 81 -44.93 46.81 31.34
C SER A 81 -45.89 46.58 30.18
N VAL A 82 -47.10 46.09 30.48
CA VAL A 82 -48.20 46.05 29.52
C VAL A 82 -48.72 47.49 29.35
N LEU A 83 -49.11 47.90 28.13
CA LEU A 83 -49.70 49.25 27.95
C LEU A 83 -50.91 49.43 28.86
N LYS A 84 -51.05 50.62 29.45
CA LYS A 84 -51.99 50.92 30.55
C LYS A 84 -53.46 50.62 30.20
N GLU A 85 -53.86 50.81 28.95
CA GLU A 85 -55.19 50.50 28.42
C GLU A 85 -55.47 49.00 28.24
N TYR A 86 -54.42 48.20 28.05
CA TYR A 86 -54.49 46.73 28.00
C TYR A 86 -54.38 46.13 29.41
N GLU A 87 -53.58 46.73 30.29
CA GLU A 87 -53.46 46.29 31.69
C GLU A 87 -54.79 46.38 32.44
N GLN A 88 -55.58 47.43 32.23
CA GLN A 88 -56.92 47.59 32.83
C GLN A 88 -57.92 46.50 32.41
N ARG A 89 -57.61 45.72 31.37
CA ARG A 89 -58.44 44.61 30.87
C ARG A 89 -58.02 43.25 31.43
N LEU A 90 -57.02 43.22 32.33
CA LEU A 90 -56.48 42.01 32.93
C LEU A 90 -56.96 41.83 34.39
N PRO A 91 -57.24 40.59 34.84
CA PRO A 91 -57.18 39.33 34.07
C PRO A 91 -58.31 39.22 33.03
N LEU A 92 -57.95 38.86 31.79
CA LEU A 92 -58.91 38.71 30.71
C LEU A 92 -59.40 37.26 30.64
N MET A 93 -60.70 37.04 30.85
CA MET A 93 -61.36 35.75 30.61
C MET A 93 -61.62 35.57 29.10
N ILE A 94 -61.17 34.45 28.55
CA ILE A 94 -61.30 34.11 27.14
C ILE A 94 -62.72 33.57 26.86
N LYS A 95 -63.55 34.37 26.19
CA LYS A 95 -64.97 34.06 25.94
C LYS A 95 -65.23 33.45 24.56
N ASN A 96 -64.47 33.89 23.56
CA ASN A 96 -64.61 33.49 22.15
C ASN A 96 -63.26 33.03 21.60
N ASP A 97 -63.31 32.28 20.50
CA ASP A 97 -62.10 31.84 19.81
C ASP A 97 -61.48 33.00 19.02
N GLY A 98 -60.16 33.09 19.01
CA GLY A 98 -59.39 34.14 18.34
C GLY A 98 -58.04 34.45 19.01
N ASP A 99 -57.32 35.40 18.42
CA ASP A 99 -56.02 35.88 18.89
C ASP A 99 -56.20 37.19 19.68
N TYR A 100 -55.76 37.20 20.94
CA TYR A 100 -55.82 38.33 21.85
C TYR A 100 -54.40 38.90 22.01
N ASN A 101 -54.14 40.01 21.34
CA ASN A 101 -52.83 40.65 21.30
C ASN A 101 -52.67 41.71 22.39
N PHE A 102 -51.57 41.61 23.15
CA PHE A 102 -51.21 42.52 24.23
C PHE A 102 -49.84 43.17 23.93
N PRO A 103 -49.79 44.47 23.64
CA PRO A 103 -48.53 45.18 23.51
C PRO A 103 -47.85 45.36 24.88
N VAL A 104 -46.56 45.10 24.92
CA VAL A 104 -45.67 45.15 26.09
C VAL A 104 -44.47 46.03 25.75
N GLN A 105 -44.24 47.04 26.58
CA GLN A 105 -43.05 47.88 26.52
C GLN A 105 -41.94 47.27 27.37
N VAL A 106 -40.76 47.17 26.77
CA VAL A 106 -39.50 46.78 27.40
C VAL A 106 -38.60 48.02 27.43
N GLN A 107 -38.37 48.55 28.63
CA GLN A 107 -37.48 49.69 28.85
C GLN A 107 -36.11 49.20 29.31
N TYR A 108 -35.07 49.67 28.63
CA TYR A 108 -33.67 49.35 28.90
C TYR A 108 -33.05 50.36 29.90
N PRO A 109 -31.93 50.01 30.56
CA PRO A 109 -31.21 50.92 31.47
C PRO A 109 -30.79 52.28 30.90
N ASP A 110 -30.60 52.39 29.59
CA ASP A 110 -30.32 53.68 28.90
C ASP A 110 -31.56 54.54 28.68
N GLY A 111 -32.74 54.07 29.11
CA GLY A 111 -34.04 54.73 28.92
C GLY A 111 -34.69 54.46 27.57
N SER A 112 -34.03 53.75 26.64
CA SER A 112 -34.64 53.35 25.38
C SER A 112 -35.77 52.35 25.61
N ILE A 113 -36.76 52.32 24.70
CA ILE A 113 -37.96 51.49 24.81
C ILE A 113 -38.18 50.74 23.49
N THR A 114 -38.44 49.43 23.60
CA THR A 114 -38.95 48.58 22.52
C THR A 114 -40.36 48.12 22.88
N GLU A 115 -41.29 48.16 21.92
CA GLU A 115 -42.63 47.59 22.08
C GLU A 115 -42.74 46.27 21.31
N VAL A 116 -43.25 45.23 21.96
CA VAL A 116 -43.51 43.91 21.37
C VAL A 116 -44.93 43.45 21.67
N THR A 117 -45.50 42.64 20.79
CA THR A 117 -46.85 42.10 20.95
C THR A 117 -46.81 40.65 21.44
N VAL A 118 -47.40 40.37 22.60
CA VAL A 118 -47.64 39.00 23.08
C VAL A 118 -49.03 38.55 22.62
N SER A 119 -49.09 37.45 21.87
CA SER A 119 -50.34 36.84 21.44
C SER A 119 -50.79 35.74 22.40
N VAL A 120 -51.98 35.91 22.97
CA VAL A 120 -52.73 34.87 23.68
C VAL A 120 -53.74 34.28 22.71
N VAL A 121 -53.70 32.97 22.45
CA VAL A 121 -54.60 32.34 21.47
C VAL A 121 -55.44 31.24 22.09
N THR A 122 -56.64 31.07 21.53
CA THR A 122 -57.41 29.83 21.68
C THR A 122 -56.93 28.79 20.66
N PRO A 123 -56.57 27.57 21.09
CA PRO A 123 -56.26 26.49 20.16
C PRO A 123 -57.54 26.07 19.43
N ASN A 124 -57.59 26.29 18.12
CA ASN A 124 -58.69 25.85 17.28
C ASN A 124 -58.54 24.33 17.07
N ASN A 125 -59.45 23.52 17.62
CA ASN A 125 -59.24 22.07 17.83
C ASN A 125 -59.11 21.22 16.53
N ALA A 126 -59.21 21.85 15.35
CA ALA A 126 -58.99 21.25 14.04
C ALA A 126 -57.58 21.53 13.46
N ILE A 127 -56.79 22.43 14.07
CA ILE A 127 -55.43 22.76 13.62
C ILE A 127 -54.42 21.81 14.29
N THR A 128 -54.58 21.56 15.60
CA THR A 128 -53.78 20.59 16.37
C THR A 128 -53.80 19.20 15.74
N GLY A 129 -54.96 18.73 15.27
CA GLY A 129 -55.07 17.45 14.58
C GLY A 129 -54.27 17.38 13.27
N LYS A 130 -54.27 18.45 12.47
CA LYS A 130 -53.54 18.51 11.19
C LYS A 130 -52.03 18.67 11.36
N GLU A 131 -51.59 19.42 12.36
CA GLU A 131 -50.16 19.53 12.68
C GLU A 131 -49.62 18.21 13.24
N GLN A 132 -50.36 17.53 14.13
CA GLN A 132 -50.01 16.19 14.60
C GLN A 132 -50.01 15.14 13.49
N GLU A 133 -51.00 15.17 12.59
CA GLU A 133 -51.05 14.27 11.42
C GLU A 133 -49.87 14.51 10.46
N SER A 134 -49.47 15.78 10.25
CA SER A 134 -48.28 16.13 9.47
C SER A 134 -46.97 15.70 10.14
N GLU A 135 -46.85 15.79 11.47
CA GLU A 135 -45.68 15.30 12.21
C GLU A 135 -45.61 13.77 12.15
N LEU A 136 -46.74 13.08 12.35
CA LEU A 136 -46.84 11.62 12.30
C LEU A 136 -46.40 11.06 10.94
N VAL A 137 -46.84 11.68 9.83
CA VAL A 137 -46.42 11.32 8.47
C VAL A 137 -44.91 11.55 8.28
N THR A 138 -44.38 12.65 8.82
CA THR A 138 -42.95 12.99 8.71
C THR A 138 -42.07 11.99 9.47
N GLU A 139 -42.44 11.64 10.71
CA GLU A 139 -41.69 10.66 11.50
C GLU A 139 -41.82 9.24 10.93
N LYS A 140 -42.99 8.85 10.40
CA LYS A 140 -43.14 7.57 9.66
C LYS A 140 -42.25 7.50 8.43
N GLN A 141 -42.08 8.61 7.71
CA GLN A 141 -41.17 8.66 6.56
C GLN A 141 -39.70 8.48 7.00
N LYS A 142 -39.27 9.10 8.10
CA LYS A 142 -37.93 8.90 8.68
C LYS A 142 -37.71 7.44 9.09
N LEU A 143 -38.66 6.85 9.83
CA LEU A 143 -38.62 5.45 10.23
C LEU A 143 -38.57 4.50 9.02
N THR A 144 -39.32 4.80 7.95
CA THR A 144 -39.28 4.02 6.70
C THR A 144 -37.90 4.07 6.03
N VAL A 145 -37.25 5.23 6.00
CA VAL A 145 -35.86 5.36 5.49
C VAL A 145 -34.88 4.57 6.37
N ALA A 146 -34.93 4.78 7.69
CA ALA A 146 -34.06 4.09 8.64
C ALA A 146 -34.19 2.55 8.58
N LEU A 147 -35.41 2.04 8.40
CA LEU A 147 -35.68 0.61 8.22
C LEU A 147 -35.08 0.06 6.91
N ASN A 148 -35.09 0.84 5.83
CA ASN A 148 -34.46 0.43 4.57
C ASN A 148 -32.93 0.40 4.70
N ASP A 149 -32.33 1.40 5.35
CA ASP A 149 -30.89 1.40 5.67
C ASP A 149 -30.51 0.19 6.53
N LEU A 150 -31.29 -0.09 7.58
CA LEU A 150 -31.05 -1.23 8.46
C LEU A 150 -31.21 -2.56 7.73
N LEU A 151 -32.16 -2.68 6.79
CA LEU A 151 -32.30 -3.88 5.96
C LEU A 151 -31.06 -4.12 5.09
N ILE A 152 -30.48 -3.06 4.50
CA ILE A 152 -29.24 -3.16 3.71
C ILE A 152 -28.10 -3.69 4.58
N LEU A 153 -27.96 -3.19 5.81
CA LEU A 153 -26.94 -3.66 6.76
C LEU A 153 -27.17 -5.11 7.22
N ILE A 154 -28.42 -5.50 7.52
CA ILE A 154 -28.78 -6.88 7.89
C ILE A 154 -28.51 -7.87 6.75
N GLN A 155 -28.73 -7.46 5.51
CA GLN A 155 -28.53 -8.28 4.31
C GLN A 155 -27.08 -8.26 3.79
N GLU A 156 -26.19 -7.47 4.40
CA GLU A 156 -24.79 -7.40 3.96
C GLU A 156 -24.03 -8.68 4.34
N ASN A 157 -23.38 -9.28 3.34
CA ASN A 157 -22.50 -10.43 3.50
C ASN A 157 -21.03 -10.00 3.27
N PRO A 158 -20.38 -9.34 4.25
CA PRO A 158 -19.01 -8.88 4.11
C PRO A 158 -18.04 -10.07 4.03
N ASN A 159 -16.90 -9.88 3.35
CA ASN A 159 -15.82 -10.85 3.45
C ASN A 159 -15.26 -10.84 4.89
N THR A 160 -15.50 -11.92 5.65
CA THR A 160 -15.06 -12.06 7.04
C THR A 160 -13.67 -12.68 7.19
N PHE A 161 -13.01 -13.07 6.09
CA PHE A 161 -11.62 -13.51 6.12
C PHE A 161 -10.69 -12.32 5.87
N PRO A 162 -9.67 -12.05 6.72
CA PRO A 162 -9.07 -12.94 7.72
C PRO A 162 -9.33 -12.51 9.18
N TYR A 163 -10.57 -12.28 9.60
CA TYR A 163 -10.85 -11.77 10.95
C TYR A 163 -11.03 -12.88 12.01
N THR A 164 -10.93 -12.52 13.29
CA THR A 164 -11.09 -13.44 14.43
C THR A 164 -12.54 -13.91 14.60
N GLU A 165 -12.73 -15.12 15.15
CA GLU A 165 -14.08 -15.64 15.46
C GLU A 165 -14.81 -14.77 16.49
N GLU A 166 -14.09 -14.13 17.41
CA GLU A 166 -14.63 -13.18 18.38
C GLU A 166 -15.27 -11.97 17.70
N SER A 167 -14.54 -11.30 16.79
CA SER A 167 -15.07 -10.13 16.08
C SER A 167 -16.16 -10.49 15.07
N LYS A 168 -16.06 -11.65 14.41
CA LYS A 168 -17.17 -12.25 13.64
C LYS A 168 -18.43 -12.47 14.47
N THR A 169 -18.28 -12.99 15.69
CA THR A 169 -19.40 -13.23 16.61
C THR A 169 -20.05 -11.91 17.04
N VAL A 170 -19.26 -10.85 17.29
CA VAL A 170 -19.80 -9.51 17.59
C VAL A 170 -20.64 -8.96 16.43
N TYR A 171 -20.16 -9.05 15.18
CA TYR A 171 -20.93 -8.65 13.99
C TYR A 171 -22.20 -9.49 13.81
N ALA A 172 -22.10 -10.81 13.90
CA ALA A 172 -23.24 -11.72 13.78
C ALA A 172 -24.32 -11.47 14.85
N ASN A 173 -23.91 -11.18 16.09
CA ASN A 173 -24.81 -10.81 17.17
C ASN A 173 -25.48 -9.45 16.93
N ALA A 174 -24.77 -8.44 16.42
CA ALA A 174 -25.36 -7.15 16.07
C ALA A 174 -26.42 -7.29 14.96
N VAL A 175 -26.14 -8.07 13.91
CA VAL A 175 -27.10 -8.39 12.86
C VAL A 175 -28.30 -9.18 13.40
N SER A 176 -28.07 -10.15 14.29
CA SER A 176 -29.13 -10.93 14.94
C SER A 176 -30.08 -10.05 15.78
N ASN A 177 -29.52 -9.16 16.61
CA ASN A 177 -30.27 -8.25 17.47
C ASN A 177 -31.11 -7.22 16.70
N ALA A 178 -30.74 -6.93 15.45
CA ALA A 178 -31.44 -5.97 14.60
C ALA A 178 -32.78 -6.48 14.02
N TYR A 179 -33.01 -7.81 13.97
CA TYR A 179 -34.20 -8.37 13.32
C TYR A 179 -35.52 -8.01 14.00
N GLU A 180 -35.59 -8.04 15.33
CA GLU A 180 -36.83 -7.71 16.05
C GLU A 180 -37.17 -6.20 15.95
N PRO A 181 -36.25 -5.24 16.22
CA PRO A 181 -36.50 -3.82 15.99
C PRO A 181 -36.88 -3.48 14.54
N TYR A 182 -36.28 -4.16 13.55
CA TYR A 182 -36.68 -4.01 12.14
C TYR A 182 -38.13 -4.49 11.89
N LYS A 183 -38.50 -5.63 12.45
CA LYS A 183 -39.83 -6.25 12.34
C LYS A 183 -40.91 -5.42 13.06
N GLU A 184 -40.63 -4.94 14.27
CA GLU A 184 -41.49 -4.05 15.03
C GLU A 184 -41.68 -2.70 14.32
N GLY A 185 -40.58 -2.07 13.88
CA GLY A 185 -40.63 -0.82 13.13
C GLY A 185 -41.45 -0.94 11.84
N LYS A 186 -41.31 -2.04 11.08
CA LYS A 186 -42.13 -2.31 9.90
C LYS A 186 -43.63 -2.44 10.26
N ALA A 187 -43.96 -3.07 11.38
CA ALA A 187 -45.35 -3.16 11.85
C ALA A 187 -45.91 -1.77 12.21
N ILE A 188 -45.12 -0.93 12.89
CA ILE A 188 -45.48 0.44 13.29
C ILE A 188 -45.72 1.35 12.06
N VAL A 189 -44.84 1.29 11.05
CA VAL A 189 -45.03 2.03 9.77
C VAL A 189 -46.37 1.64 9.11
N ASN A 190 -46.64 0.34 9.00
CA ASN A 190 -47.84 -0.20 8.36
C ASN A 190 -49.13 -0.01 9.18
N SER A 191 -49.03 0.27 10.48
CA SER A 191 -50.22 0.42 11.34
C SER A 191 -50.94 1.75 11.12
N SER A 192 -52.27 1.70 10.95
CA SER A 192 -53.12 2.90 10.87
C SER A 192 -53.34 3.61 12.20
N ASN A 193 -53.00 2.99 13.34
CA ASN A 193 -53.21 3.56 14.68
C ASN A 193 -51.93 3.82 15.49
N ALA A 194 -50.75 3.73 14.86
CA ALA A 194 -49.47 4.00 15.52
C ALA A 194 -49.39 5.44 16.06
N THR A 195 -48.96 5.58 17.30
CA THR A 195 -48.76 6.86 17.99
C THR A 195 -47.39 7.47 17.67
N LEU A 196 -47.27 8.78 17.87
CA LEU A 196 -46.02 9.52 17.65
C LEU A 196 -44.87 9.02 18.53
N GLU A 197 -45.15 8.63 19.77
CA GLU A 197 -44.14 8.07 20.69
C GLU A 197 -43.66 6.69 20.26
N GLU A 198 -44.56 5.81 19.78
CA GLU A 198 -44.17 4.50 19.23
C GLU A 198 -43.26 4.65 18.00
N ILE A 199 -43.56 5.60 17.11
CA ILE A 199 -42.73 5.88 15.92
C ILE A 199 -41.36 6.45 16.32
N LYS A 200 -41.32 7.43 17.23
CA LYS A 200 -40.06 8.03 17.71
C LYS A 200 -39.19 7.03 18.46
N LYS A 201 -39.80 6.17 19.30
CA LYS A 201 -39.10 5.06 19.96
C LYS A 201 -38.54 4.07 18.93
N ALA A 202 -39.36 3.60 17.99
CA ALA A 202 -38.91 2.66 16.96
C ALA A 202 -37.79 3.23 16.08
N LEU A 203 -37.82 4.53 15.77
CA LEU A 203 -36.74 5.21 15.06
C LEU A 203 -35.43 5.20 15.86
N ALA A 204 -35.49 5.51 17.17
CA ALA A 204 -34.33 5.45 18.05
C ALA A 204 -33.77 4.01 18.21
N ASP A 205 -34.64 3.01 18.33
CA ASP A 205 -34.24 1.60 18.39
C ASP A 205 -33.57 1.15 17.08
N VAL A 206 -34.13 1.52 15.92
CA VAL A 206 -33.55 1.21 14.59
C VAL A 206 -32.19 1.87 14.39
N GLU A 207 -32.03 3.16 14.70
CA GLU A 207 -30.74 3.86 14.58
C GLU A 207 -29.69 3.33 15.57
N THR A 208 -30.12 2.86 16.75
CA THR A 208 -29.24 2.15 17.69
C THR A 208 -28.70 0.86 17.08
N GLN A 209 -29.55 0.05 16.42
CA GLN A 209 -29.11 -1.19 15.76
C GLN A 209 -28.26 -0.93 14.51
N LYS A 210 -28.58 0.11 13.71
CA LYS A 210 -27.72 0.57 12.59
C LYS A 210 -26.30 0.87 13.09
N THR A 211 -26.20 1.65 14.17
CA THR A 211 -24.93 2.03 14.80
C THR A 211 -24.18 0.81 15.36
N ALA A 212 -24.90 -0.15 15.96
CA ALA A 212 -24.31 -1.38 16.48
C ALA A 212 -23.69 -2.26 15.37
N ILE A 213 -24.38 -2.44 14.24
CA ILE A 213 -23.84 -3.21 13.10
C ILE A 213 -22.62 -2.50 12.49
N ILE A 214 -22.68 -1.17 12.29
CA ILE A 214 -21.56 -0.39 11.75
C ILE A 214 -20.33 -0.50 12.67
N SER A 215 -20.49 -0.23 13.97
CA SER A 215 -19.41 -0.35 14.96
C SER A 215 -18.84 -1.77 15.03
N ALA A 216 -19.68 -2.81 14.93
CA ALA A 216 -19.22 -4.20 14.92
C ALA A 216 -18.42 -4.57 13.66
N LYS A 217 -18.78 -3.99 12.51
CA LYS A 217 -18.08 -4.16 11.24
C LYS A 217 -16.75 -3.41 11.20
N GLU A 218 -16.71 -2.18 11.72
CA GLU A 218 -15.48 -1.40 11.90
C GLU A 218 -14.56 -2.04 12.96
N GLY A 219 -15.14 -2.72 13.96
CA GLY A 219 -14.46 -3.50 15.00
C GLY A 219 -13.96 -4.88 14.57
N PHE A 220 -13.87 -5.20 13.26
CA PHE A 220 -13.26 -6.45 12.82
C PHE A 220 -11.76 -6.51 13.20
N VAL A 221 -11.38 -7.54 13.93
CA VAL A 221 -10.00 -7.75 14.39
C VAL A 221 -9.32 -8.76 13.48
N GLU A 222 -8.21 -8.37 12.86
CA GLU A 222 -7.40 -9.29 12.05
C GLU A 222 -6.81 -10.41 12.90
N ARG A 223 -6.89 -11.66 12.42
CA ARG A 223 -6.28 -12.81 13.10
C ARG A 223 -4.77 -12.87 12.89
N GLN A 224 -4.09 -13.52 13.83
CA GLN A 224 -2.71 -13.96 13.64
C GLN A 224 -2.65 -15.13 12.64
N ALA A 225 -1.54 -15.25 11.92
CA ALA A 225 -1.27 -16.40 11.06
C ALA A 225 -1.22 -17.69 11.88
N THR A 226 -1.72 -18.79 11.33
CA THR A 226 -1.66 -20.09 12.02
C THR A 226 -0.27 -20.71 11.93
N ALA A 227 0.01 -21.71 12.76
CA ALA A 227 1.26 -22.46 12.70
C ALA A 227 1.48 -23.11 11.33
N GLU A 228 0.42 -23.59 10.67
CA GLU A 228 0.46 -24.18 9.33
C GLU A 228 0.82 -23.14 8.27
N GLU A 229 0.32 -21.91 8.39
CA GLU A 229 0.61 -20.81 7.46
C GLU A 229 2.06 -20.33 7.62
N VAL A 230 2.55 -20.19 8.85
CA VAL A 230 3.96 -19.92 9.17
C VAL A 230 4.86 -21.06 8.65
N ASN A 231 4.44 -22.32 8.80
CA ASN A 231 5.19 -23.47 8.28
C ASN A 231 5.22 -23.53 6.75
N ARG A 232 4.11 -23.19 6.07
CA ARG A 232 4.07 -23.04 4.59
C ARG A 232 5.01 -21.94 4.13
N TYR A 233 5.05 -20.82 4.84
CA TYR A 233 5.99 -19.74 4.56
C TYR A 233 7.46 -20.16 4.75
N ASN A 234 7.81 -20.77 5.88
CA ASN A 234 9.17 -21.29 6.13
C ASN A 234 9.58 -22.34 5.08
N THR A 235 8.64 -23.17 4.62
CA THR A 235 8.85 -24.11 3.52
C THR A 235 9.17 -23.37 2.22
N LEU A 236 8.45 -22.29 1.90
CA LEU A 236 8.70 -21.47 0.73
C LEU A 236 10.08 -20.78 0.78
N LEU A 237 10.50 -20.25 1.94
CA LEU A 237 11.86 -19.73 2.14
C LEU A 237 12.94 -20.79 1.86
N SER A 238 12.77 -21.99 2.42
CA SER A 238 13.69 -23.11 2.20
C SER A 238 13.77 -23.51 0.72
N GLN A 239 12.64 -23.47 0.00
CA GLN A 239 12.61 -23.72 -1.44
C GLN A 239 13.29 -22.62 -2.26
N LEU A 240 13.17 -21.34 -1.87
CA LEU A 240 13.91 -20.24 -2.51
C LEU A 240 15.42 -20.36 -2.25
N GLU A 241 15.81 -20.64 -1.01
CA GLU A 241 17.21 -20.87 -0.63
C GLU A 241 17.83 -22.07 -1.38
N THR A 242 17.05 -23.13 -1.58
CA THR A 242 17.47 -24.29 -2.39
C THR A 242 17.65 -23.92 -3.86
N ALA A 243 16.73 -23.12 -4.44
CA ALA A 243 16.84 -22.64 -5.82
C ALA A 243 18.05 -21.71 -6.03
N LEU A 244 18.40 -20.89 -5.02
CA LEU A 244 19.59 -20.03 -5.03
C LEU A 244 20.91 -20.82 -4.93
N LYS A 245 20.93 -21.93 -4.18
CA LYS A 245 22.10 -22.81 -4.03
C LYS A 245 22.26 -23.83 -5.15
N THR A 246 21.27 -23.99 -6.02
CA THR A 246 21.32 -24.97 -7.11
C THR A 246 22.36 -24.51 -8.15
N ALA A 247 23.35 -25.35 -8.42
CA ALA A 247 24.40 -25.04 -9.39
C ALA A 247 23.85 -24.99 -10.82
N VAL A 248 24.07 -23.86 -11.50
CA VAL A 248 23.60 -23.63 -12.88
C VAL A 248 24.81 -23.54 -13.82
N LYS A 249 24.81 -24.33 -14.91
CA LYS A 249 25.89 -24.30 -15.90
C LYS A 249 25.76 -23.07 -16.81
N THR A 250 26.65 -22.11 -16.59
CA THR A 250 26.75 -20.85 -17.38
C THR A 250 27.80 -20.88 -18.49
N SER A 251 28.76 -21.82 -18.48
CA SER A 251 29.92 -21.83 -19.41
C SER A 251 29.61 -22.04 -20.90
N ASP A 252 28.37 -22.37 -21.25
CA ASP A 252 27.85 -22.47 -22.63
C ASP A 252 26.72 -21.47 -22.92
N LYS A 253 26.54 -20.45 -22.08
CA LYS A 253 25.40 -19.51 -22.11
C LYS A 253 25.82 -18.10 -22.50
N ALA A 254 24.90 -17.38 -23.13
CA ALA A 254 25.14 -16.03 -23.63
C ALA A 254 25.31 -15.03 -22.46
N PRO A 255 26.28 -14.09 -22.52
CA PRO A 255 26.60 -13.19 -21.40
C PRO A 255 25.43 -12.32 -20.94
N THR A 256 24.57 -11.91 -21.88
CA THR A 256 23.36 -11.13 -21.58
C THR A 256 22.36 -11.93 -20.76
N SER A 257 22.13 -13.20 -21.10
CA SER A 257 21.25 -14.08 -20.32
C SER A 257 21.84 -14.43 -18.94
N ILE A 258 23.17 -14.54 -18.84
CA ILE A 258 23.86 -14.71 -17.55
C ILE A 258 23.67 -13.46 -16.67
N SER A 259 23.85 -12.24 -17.22
CA SER A 259 23.62 -10.99 -16.47
C SER A 259 22.21 -10.92 -15.91
N THR A 260 21.19 -11.17 -16.76
CA THR A 260 19.79 -11.18 -16.32
C THR A 260 19.52 -12.21 -15.23
N TYR A 261 20.13 -13.41 -15.31
CA TYR A 261 20.00 -14.43 -14.27
C TYR A 261 20.66 -14.01 -12.95
N GLU A 262 21.87 -13.46 -12.97
CA GLU A 262 22.56 -13.00 -11.75
C GLU A 262 21.83 -11.79 -11.13
N GLU A 263 21.29 -10.86 -11.91
CA GLU A 263 20.44 -9.75 -11.41
C GLU A 263 19.15 -10.24 -10.71
N VAL A 264 18.53 -11.32 -11.21
CA VAL A 264 17.36 -11.95 -10.56
C VAL A 264 17.77 -12.66 -9.28
N LYS A 265 18.93 -13.32 -9.28
CA LYS A 265 19.51 -14.05 -8.14
C LYS A 265 19.90 -13.11 -6.99
N ASP A 266 20.49 -11.95 -7.30
CA ASP A 266 20.80 -10.91 -6.31
C ASP A 266 19.54 -10.33 -5.67
N ARG A 267 18.50 -10.02 -6.47
CA ARG A 267 17.18 -9.61 -5.95
C ARG A 267 16.56 -10.69 -5.06
N ALA A 268 16.64 -11.95 -5.48
CA ALA A 268 16.12 -13.09 -4.74
C ALA A 268 16.85 -13.32 -3.42
N GLN A 269 18.17 -13.15 -3.38
CA GLN A 269 18.96 -13.21 -2.14
C GLN A 269 18.61 -12.05 -1.20
N SER A 270 18.53 -10.81 -1.72
CA SER A 270 18.12 -9.63 -0.95
C SER A 270 16.73 -9.80 -0.32
N LEU A 271 15.77 -10.33 -1.09
CA LEU A 271 14.43 -10.65 -0.59
C LEU A 271 14.46 -11.77 0.46
N LEU A 272 15.22 -12.83 0.25
CA LEU A 272 15.38 -13.92 1.24
C LEU A 272 15.92 -13.39 2.57
N ASP A 273 16.87 -12.46 2.55
CA ASP A 273 17.45 -11.86 3.75
C ASP A 273 16.51 -10.85 4.44
N LYS A 274 15.65 -10.13 3.68
CA LYS A 274 14.52 -9.35 4.23
C LYS A 274 13.51 -10.28 4.91
N ALA A 275 13.12 -11.34 4.22
CA ALA A 275 12.07 -12.26 4.61
C ALA A 275 12.46 -13.08 5.87
N LYS A 276 13.72 -13.53 5.98
CA LYS A 276 14.27 -14.21 7.18
C LYS A 276 14.34 -13.33 8.44
N LYS A 277 14.33 -11.99 8.30
CA LYS A 277 14.33 -11.05 9.42
C LYS A 277 12.92 -10.73 9.94
N MET A 278 11.88 -11.19 9.27
CA MET A 278 10.50 -10.99 9.70
C MET A 278 10.24 -11.72 11.03
N SER A 279 9.72 -11.01 12.03
CA SER A 279 9.27 -11.66 13.27
C SER A 279 8.00 -12.46 13.00
N LEU A 280 8.04 -13.77 13.28
CA LEU A 280 6.93 -14.69 13.03
C LEU A 280 6.09 -14.98 14.30
N GLY A 281 6.55 -14.56 15.47
CA GLY A 281 5.76 -14.61 16.70
C GLY A 281 4.58 -13.65 16.62
N ASN A 282 3.36 -14.16 16.77
CA ASN A 282 2.10 -13.40 16.74
C ASN A 282 1.90 -12.54 15.47
N VAL A 283 2.49 -12.94 14.34
CA VAL A 283 2.41 -12.18 13.08
C VAL A 283 0.97 -12.14 12.55
N LEU A 284 0.52 -10.96 12.12
CA LEU A 284 -0.79 -10.79 11.48
C LEU A 284 -0.82 -11.50 10.11
N PHE A 285 -1.97 -12.07 9.76
CA PHE A 285 -2.11 -12.90 8.56
C PHE A 285 -1.78 -12.15 7.27
N ASN A 286 -2.26 -10.92 7.09
CA ASN A 286 -2.03 -10.11 5.89
C ASN A 286 -0.55 -9.75 5.73
N ASN A 287 0.15 -9.43 6.81
CA ASN A 287 1.59 -9.16 6.79
C ASN A 287 2.39 -10.40 6.33
N LEU A 288 1.99 -11.59 6.80
CA LEU A 288 2.59 -12.85 6.34
C LEU A 288 2.23 -13.14 4.88
N LEU A 289 0.98 -12.89 4.47
CA LEU A 289 0.49 -13.15 3.12
C LEU A 289 1.13 -12.24 2.06
N GLU A 290 1.34 -10.95 2.37
CA GLU A 290 1.98 -9.98 1.48
C GLU A 290 3.39 -10.44 1.11
N MET A 291 4.23 -10.64 2.13
CA MET A 291 5.60 -11.10 1.92
C MET A 291 5.62 -12.53 1.33
N PHE A 292 4.68 -13.43 1.68
CA PHE A 292 4.60 -14.76 1.05
C PHE A 292 4.44 -14.66 -0.47
N LYS A 293 3.60 -13.72 -0.95
CA LYS A 293 3.43 -13.44 -2.38
C LYS A 293 4.71 -12.88 -3.01
N GLU A 294 5.43 -11.97 -2.33
CA GLU A 294 6.74 -11.48 -2.79
C GLU A 294 7.71 -12.64 -3.02
N VAL A 295 7.88 -13.52 -2.02
CA VAL A 295 8.81 -14.66 -2.06
C VAL A 295 8.36 -15.69 -3.12
N GLU A 296 7.07 -15.95 -3.26
CA GLU A 296 6.56 -16.92 -4.24
C GLU A 296 6.76 -16.41 -5.68
N ALA A 297 6.48 -15.13 -5.93
CA ALA A 297 6.72 -14.49 -7.21
C ALA A 297 8.22 -14.48 -7.55
N MET A 298 9.07 -14.09 -6.61
CA MET A 298 10.52 -14.05 -6.80
C MET A 298 11.11 -15.44 -7.06
N LYS A 299 10.64 -16.47 -6.36
CA LYS A 299 11.03 -17.86 -6.64
C LYS A 299 10.64 -18.27 -8.07
N LYS A 300 9.44 -17.91 -8.54
CA LYS A 300 9.02 -18.17 -9.92
C LYS A 300 9.91 -17.45 -10.93
N GLU A 301 10.21 -16.17 -10.69
CA GLU A 301 11.10 -15.36 -11.55
C GLU A 301 12.51 -15.96 -11.61
N LEU A 302 13.08 -16.40 -10.48
CA LEU A 302 14.38 -17.07 -10.42
C LEU A 302 14.39 -18.37 -11.25
N ILE A 303 13.38 -19.22 -11.10
CA ILE A 303 13.28 -20.47 -11.88
C ILE A 303 13.08 -20.19 -13.37
N ILE A 304 12.33 -19.15 -13.74
CA ILE A 304 12.20 -18.71 -15.14
C ILE A 304 13.56 -18.24 -15.67
N ALA A 305 14.30 -17.42 -14.94
CA ALA A 305 15.63 -16.94 -15.32
C ALA A 305 16.63 -18.09 -15.50
N GLN A 306 16.63 -19.09 -14.60
CA GLN A 306 17.42 -20.31 -14.74
C GLN A 306 17.10 -21.09 -16.02
N ASN A 307 15.81 -21.27 -16.32
CA ASN A 307 15.35 -22.06 -17.47
C ASN A 307 15.44 -21.33 -18.81
N THR A 308 15.53 -19.99 -18.81
CA THR A 308 15.60 -19.16 -20.03
C THR A 308 17.02 -18.76 -20.42
N LEU A 309 18.04 -19.28 -19.74
CA LEU A 309 19.45 -19.13 -20.12
C LEU A 309 19.71 -19.62 -21.56
N MET A 310 19.90 -18.66 -22.46
CA MET A 310 20.14 -18.92 -23.88
C MET A 310 21.55 -19.45 -24.09
N LYS A 311 21.70 -20.48 -24.94
CA LYS A 311 23.01 -20.94 -25.38
C LYS A 311 23.73 -19.83 -26.15
N SER A 312 25.05 -19.74 -26.00
CA SER A 312 25.88 -18.90 -26.88
C SER A 312 25.75 -19.37 -28.33
N THR A 313 25.66 -18.42 -29.25
CA THR A 313 25.54 -18.67 -30.70
C THR A 313 26.88 -18.61 -31.44
N SER A 314 27.96 -18.27 -30.73
CA SER A 314 29.34 -18.23 -31.20
C SER A 314 30.32 -18.44 -30.05
N GLN A 315 31.57 -18.78 -30.37
CA GLN A 315 32.67 -18.90 -29.43
C GLN A 315 33.01 -17.55 -28.78
N ALA A 316 32.97 -16.45 -29.51
CA ALA A 316 33.06 -15.09 -28.94
C ALA A 316 32.06 -14.88 -27.79
N GLN A 317 30.77 -15.13 -28.03
CA GLN A 317 29.76 -15.03 -26.97
C GLN A 317 30.03 -15.99 -25.80
N GLN A 318 30.57 -17.19 -26.05
CA GLN A 318 30.86 -18.18 -25.01
C GLN A 318 32.04 -17.76 -24.11
N TYR A 319 33.14 -17.28 -24.68
CA TYR A 319 34.37 -17.00 -23.95
C TYR A 319 34.45 -15.55 -23.43
N ASN A 320 33.90 -14.59 -24.17
CA ASN A 320 33.65 -13.18 -23.78
C ASN A 320 34.74 -12.59 -22.85
N PRO A 321 36.02 -12.60 -23.26
CA PRO A 321 37.14 -12.21 -22.41
C PRO A 321 37.03 -10.76 -21.92
N LYS A 322 37.51 -10.51 -20.70
CA LYS A 322 37.47 -9.19 -20.05
C LYS A 322 38.87 -8.65 -19.86
N GLY A 323 39.05 -7.36 -20.15
CA GLY A 323 40.33 -6.68 -19.96
C GLY A 323 40.53 -6.24 -18.51
N LYS A 324 41.78 -6.04 -18.14
CA LYS A 324 42.20 -5.39 -16.88
C LYS A 324 43.18 -4.27 -17.16
N GLU A 325 43.44 -3.45 -16.15
CA GLU A 325 44.56 -2.53 -16.16
C GLU A 325 45.86 -3.28 -15.82
N VAL A 326 46.96 -2.96 -16.49
CA VAL A 326 48.28 -3.53 -16.25
C VAL A 326 49.28 -2.40 -16.05
N THR A 327 50.11 -2.51 -15.01
CA THR A 327 51.21 -1.59 -14.75
C THR A 327 52.55 -2.29 -14.97
N VAL A 328 53.43 -1.69 -15.76
CA VAL A 328 54.80 -2.18 -16.03
C VAL A 328 55.81 -1.02 -15.93
N SER A 329 57.09 -1.33 -15.85
CA SER A 329 58.18 -0.34 -15.88
C SER A 329 58.58 -0.01 -17.33
N ILE A 330 59.27 1.11 -17.53
CA ILE A 330 59.90 1.42 -18.82
C ILE A 330 60.78 0.24 -19.29
N GLY A 331 60.62 -0.16 -20.55
CA GLY A 331 61.34 -1.24 -21.21
C GLY A 331 60.78 -2.65 -20.95
N ASP A 332 59.84 -2.83 -20.02
CA ASP A 332 59.31 -4.15 -19.70
C ASP A 332 58.54 -4.76 -20.90
N PRO A 333 58.67 -6.08 -21.15
CA PRO A 333 57.95 -6.76 -22.21
C PRO A 333 56.48 -6.98 -21.84
N ILE A 334 55.59 -6.83 -22.84
CA ILE A 334 54.15 -7.04 -22.70
C ILE A 334 53.59 -7.95 -23.81
N GLN A 335 52.61 -8.78 -23.47
CA GLN A 335 51.86 -9.69 -24.34
C GLN A 335 50.35 -9.43 -24.25
N PRO A 336 49.55 -9.73 -25.29
CA PRO A 336 48.10 -9.53 -25.26
C PRO A 336 47.38 -10.20 -24.09
N LEU A 337 47.82 -11.41 -23.69
CA LEU A 337 47.20 -12.18 -22.61
C LEU A 337 47.44 -11.57 -21.22
N ASP A 338 48.50 -10.78 -21.04
CA ASP A 338 48.82 -10.13 -19.77
C ASP A 338 47.70 -9.18 -19.30
N PHE A 339 46.91 -8.67 -20.25
CA PHE A 339 45.83 -7.69 -20.05
C PHE A 339 44.45 -8.31 -19.84
N ILE A 340 44.34 -9.64 -19.72
CA ILE A 340 43.07 -10.33 -19.53
C ILE A 340 42.82 -10.58 -18.03
N GLN A 341 41.59 -10.29 -17.59
CA GLN A 341 41.15 -10.41 -16.20
C GLN A 341 40.72 -11.83 -15.85
N ASN A 342 40.01 -12.51 -16.75
CA ASN A 342 39.49 -13.87 -16.58
C ASN A 342 40.45 -14.90 -17.19
N ALA A 343 41.56 -15.16 -16.49
CA ALA A 343 42.60 -16.09 -16.96
C ALA A 343 42.08 -17.51 -17.28
N GLU A 344 41.08 -18.00 -16.55
CA GLU A 344 40.43 -19.30 -16.82
C GLU A 344 39.80 -19.40 -18.23
N ALA A 345 39.40 -18.26 -18.81
CA ALA A 345 38.89 -18.23 -20.18
C ALA A 345 40.01 -18.43 -21.22
N ILE A 346 41.27 -18.24 -20.86
CA ILE A 346 42.46 -18.44 -21.71
C ILE A 346 42.80 -19.92 -21.81
N ASP A 347 42.87 -20.62 -20.66
CA ASP A 347 43.22 -22.04 -20.59
C ASP A 347 42.16 -22.96 -21.23
N GLN A 348 40.94 -22.45 -21.40
CA GLN A 348 39.81 -23.15 -22.01
C GLN A 348 39.55 -22.75 -23.47
N LEU A 349 40.37 -21.87 -24.07
CA LEU A 349 40.18 -21.41 -25.45
C LEU A 349 40.21 -22.60 -26.44
N PRO A 350 39.36 -22.58 -27.47
CA PRO A 350 39.33 -23.65 -28.47
C PRO A 350 40.62 -23.59 -29.30
N GLN A 351 41.20 -24.76 -29.57
CA GLN A 351 42.43 -24.87 -30.35
C GLN A 351 42.28 -24.19 -31.72
N GLY A 352 43.22 -23.33 -32.07
CA GLY A 352 43.15 -22.49 -33.27
C GLY A 352 42.68 -21.05 -33.01
N THR A 353 42.28 -20.71 -31.78
CA THR A 353 42.07 -19.30 -31.38
C THR A 353 43.37 -18.51 -31.56
N THR A 354 43.29 -17.34 -32.18
CA THR A 354 44.42 -16.40 -32.27
C THR A 354 44.13 -15.14 -31.47
N VAL A 355 45.15 -14.63 -30.77
CA VAL A 355 45.06 -13.44 -29.91
C VAL A 355 46.11 -12.44 -30.35
N LYS A 356 45.71 -11.20 -30.66
CA LYS A 356 46.57 -10.17 -31.23
C LYS A 356 46.22 -8.79 -30.70
N TRP A 357 47.17 -7.86 -30.76
CA TRP A 357 46.86 -6.44 -30.60
C TRP A 357 45.99 -5.94 -31.77
N THR A 358 44.91 -5.21 -31.47
CA THR A 358 44.00 -4.67 -32.50
C THR A 358 44.68 -3.59 -33.35
N TYR A 359 45.46 -2.70 -32.70
CA TYR A 359 46.08 -1.52 -33.32
C TYR A 359 47.62 -1.59 -33.38
N GLY A 360 48.20 -2.78 -33.19
CA GLY A 360 49.65 -2.99 -33.08
C GLY A 360 50.16 -3.05 -31.63
N LYS A 361 51.39 -3.54 -31.45
CA LYS A 361 51.99 -3.71 -30.11
C LYS A 361 52.19 -2.33 -29.45
N PRO A 362 51.70 -2.11 -28.21
CA PRO A 362 51.96 -0.88 -27.48
C PRO A 362 53.46 -0.73 -27.18
N MET A 363 53.92 0.52 -27.12
CA MET A 363 55.28 0.84 -26.71
C MET A 363 55.36 0.94 -25.18
N THR A 364 56.51 0.57 -24.61
CA THR A 364 56.81 0.68 -23.17
C THR A 364 58.09 1.48 -22.93
N ASP A 365 58.54 2.26 -23.91
CA ASP A 365 59.77 3.07 -23.89
C ASP A 365 59.60 4.44 -23.21
N VAL A 366 58.37 4.90 -23.05
CA VAL A 366 58.00 6.15 -22.36
C VAL A 366 56.90 5.89 -21.33
N GLU A 367 56.74 6.83 -20.39
CA GLU A 367 55.68 6.77 -19.38
C GLU A 367 54.30 6.98 -20.00
N TYR A 368 53.32 6.24 -19.47
CA TYR A 368 51.91 6.33 -19.85
C TYR A 368 51.05 6.17 -18.59
N ASP A 369 49.98 6.95 -18.46
CA ASP A 369 48.93 6.69 -17.48
C ASP A 369 47.67 6.18 -18.20
N LYS A 370 47.25 4.95 -17.89
CA LYS A 370 46.04 4.29 -18.40
C LYS A 370 45.84 4.42 -19.93
N ALA A 371 46.91 4.26 -20.71
CA ALA A 371 46.84 4.26 -22.17
C ALA A 371 45.87 3.15 -22.64
N PRO A 372 44.88 3.46 -23.51
CA PRO A 372 43.85 2.51 -23.90
C PRO A 372 44.43 1.43 -24.82
N ILE A 373 44.22 0.17 -24.42
CA ILE A 373 44.69 -1.01 -25.13
C ILE A 373 43.50 -1.75 -25.73
N SER A 374 43.67 -2.32 -26.92
CA SER A 374 42.66 -3.18 -27.56
C SER A 374 43.30 -4.47 -28.06
N ILE A 375 42.68 -5.59 -27.72
CA ILE A 375 43.12 -6.95 -28.04
C ILE A 375 42.02 -7.67 -28.79
N THR A 376 42.34 -8.19 -29.97
CA THR A 376 41.41 -8.98 -30.79
C THR A 376 41.63 -10.46 -30.55
N PHE A 377 40.55 -11.16 -30.21
CA PHE A 377 40.45 -12.61 -30.27
C PHE A 377 39.77 -13.01 -31.59
N THR A 378 40.28 -14.03 -32.26
CA THR A 378 39.64 -14.65 -33.43
C THR A 378 39.54 -16.14 -33.19
N TYR A 379 38.32 -16.66 -33.19
CA TYR A 379 37.99 -18.02 -32.80
C TYR A 379 37.88 -18.96 -34.03
N PRO A 380 38.05 -20.28 -33.87
CA PRO A 380 37.92 -21.27 -34.93
C PRO A 380 36.56 -21.28 -35.67
N ASP A 381 35.47 -20.86 -35.02
CA ASP A 381 34.16 -20.69 -35.67
C ASP A 381 34.04 -19.42 -36.54
N GLY A 382 35.11 -18.63 -36.63
CA GLY A 382 35.17 -17.37 -37.37
C GLY A 382 34.63 -16.15 -36.61
N SER A 383 34.13 -16.33 -35.38
CA SER A 383 33.73 -15.20 -34.52
C SER A 383 34.95 -14.45 -33.97
N THR A 384 34.72 -13.22 -33.51
CA THR A 384 35.78 -12.34 -32.97
C THR A 384 35.28 -11.53 -31.78
N ASP A 385 36.16 -11.29 -30.81
CA ASP A 385 35.95 -10.31 -29.73
C ASP A 385 37.05 -9.24 -29.77
N ILE A 386 36.69 -8.01 -29.36
CA ILE A 386 37.66 -6.94 -29.11
C ILE A 386 37.58 -6.55 -27.64
N VAL A 387 38.65 -6.82 -26.91
CA VAL A 387 38.76 -6.57 -25.47
C VAL A 387 39.45 -5.23 -25.25
N SER A 388 38.76 -4.32 -24.56
CA SER A 388 39.35 -3.06 -24.08
C SER A 388 40.07 -3.30 -22.75
N ALA A 389 41.28 -2.78 -22.63
CA ALA A 389 42.15 -2.83 -21.45
C ALA A 389 42.91 -1.50 -21.28
N ALA A 390 43.77 -1.37 -20.26
CA ALA A 390 44.61 -0.18 -20.09
C ALA A 390 46.04 -0.54 -19.66
N LEU A 391 47.00 0.27 -20.10
CA LEU A 391 48.42 0.17 -19.78
C LEU A 391 48.90 1.42 -19.04
N THR A 392 49.49 1.22 -17.87
CA THR A 392 50.29 2.25 -17.19
C THR A 392 51.77 1.86 -17.25
N VAL A 393 52.61 2.76 -17.74
CA VAL A 393 54.07 2.58 -17.76
C VAL A 393 54.69 3.58 -16.80
N ILE A 394 55.39 3.07 -15.78
CA ILE A 394 56.07 3.87 -14.74
C ILE A 394 57.59 3.90 -14.99
N PRO A 395 58.32 4.91 -14.45
CA PRO A 395 59.78 4.93 -14.50
C PRO A 395 60.39 3.60 -14.03
N GLN A 396 61.47 3.17 -14.68
CA GLN A 396 62.34 2.15 -14.10
C GLN A 396 62.80 2.62 -12.71
N LYS A 397 62.74 1.73 -11.71
CA LYS A 397 63.45 1.96 -10.46
C LYS A 397 64.95 1.85 -10.75
N ASP A 398 65.70 2.91 -10.44
CA ASP A 398 67.16 2.83 -10.45
C ASP A 398 67.63 1.67 -9.56
N PRO A 399 68.54 0.81 -10.06
CA PRO A 399 69.10 -0.28 -9.28
C PRO A 399 70.16 0.23 -8.29
N GLU A 400 69.73 0.96 -7.25
CA GLU A 400 70.60 1.23 -6.10
C GLU A 400 70.83 -0.05 -5.28
N ASN A 401 71.95 -0.70 -5.61
CA ASN A 401 72.85 -1.44 -4.71
C ASN A 401 72.21 -2.26 -3.57
N SER A 402 72.08 -3.56 -3.80
CA SER A 402 72.07 -4.56 -2.71
C SER A 402 72.73 -5.86 -3.16
N ASN A 403 73.96 -6.09 -2.70
CA ASN A 403 74.62 -7.39 -2.81
C ASN A 403 73.86 -8.43 -1.95
N GLY A 404 73.24 -9.44 -2.56
CA GLY A 404 72.58 -10.50 -1.79
C GLY A 404 71.89 -11.58 -2.61
N ALA A 405 72.55 -12.74 -2.76
CA ALA A 405 71.99 -14.04 -3.14
C ALA A 405 71.13 -14.12 -4.42
N GLY A 406 71.75 -14.57 -5.51
CA GLY A 406 71.02 -14.91 -6.75
C GLY A 406 70.26 -16.24 -6.65
N ILE A 407 69.15 -16.33 -7.39
CA ILE A 407 68.56 -17.59 -7.86
C ILE A 407 68.36 -17.46 -9.37
N HIS A 408 69.04 -18.29 -10.14
CA HIS A 408 68.80 -18.42 -11.58
C HIS A 408 67.36 -18.90 -11.83
N LYS A 409 66.69 -18.31 -12.81
CA LYS A 409 65.62 -18.98 -13.58
C LYS A 409 65.93 -18.87 -15.05
N GLU A 410 66.47 -19.95 -15.58
CA GLU A 410 66.78 -20.12 -17.00
C GLU A 410 65.47 -20.35 -17.80
N PRO A 411 65.34 -19.83 -19.03
CA PRO A 411 64.10 -19.91 -19.79
C PRO A 411 63.92 -21.29 -20.44
N LEU A 412 62.70 -21.84 -20.37
CA LEU A 412 62.32 -22.99 -21.20
C LEU A 412 61.75 -22.51 -22.54
N ASN A 413 62.53 -22.69 -23.60
CA ASN A 413 62.04 -22.80 -24.97
C ASN A 413 62.68 -24.04 -25.60
N GLY A 414 61.89 -24.89 -26.27
CA GLY A 414 62.34 -26.23 -26.68
C GLY A 414 62.91 -26.29 -28.09
N ASN A 415 63.47 -27.45 -28.49
CA ASN A 415 62.89 -28.33 -29.52
C ASN A 415 63.73 -29.61 -29.78
N ILE A 416 63.08 -30.67 -30.29
CA ILE A 416 63.56 -31.79 -31.17
C ILE A 416 64.97 -32.42 -30.91
N GLY A 417 65.04 -33.75 -30.81
CA GLY A 417 66.29 -34.49 -31.08
C GLY A 417 66.31 -35.97 -30.67
N ASP A 418 65.93 -36.87 -31.59
CA ASP A 418 66.03 -38.33 -31.47
C ASP A 418 67.49 -38.83 -31.32
N THR A 419 67.75 -39.83 -30.44
CA THR A 419 68.40 -41.12 -30.84
C THR A 419 68.63 -42.11 -29.68
N SER A 420 68.03 -43.30 -29.83
CA SER A 420 68.62 -44.64 -29.57
C SER A 420 69.49 -44.95 -28.33
N LYS A 421 68.99 -45.98 -27.59
CA LYS A 421 69.65 -47.28 -27.27
C LYS A 421 70.42 -47.50 -25.95
N LEU A 422 70.13 -48.69 -25.37
CA LEU A 422 71.00 -49.60 -24.60
C LEU A 422 71.34 -49.18 -23.13
N MET A 423 71.41 -50.07 -22.12
CA MET A 423 71.03 -51.49 -21.96
C MET A 423 71.22 -51.90 -20.48
N ASP A 424 70.49 -52.92 -19.96
CA ASP A 424 70.88 -53.76 -18.78
C ASP A 424 71.05 -53.06 -17.40
N LYS A 425 71.17 -53.68 -16.20
CA LYS A 425 70.74 -54.96 -15.54
C LYS A 425 71.08 -54.81 -14.02
N LYS A 426 70.55 -55.54 -13.00
CA LYS A 426 69.45 -56.51 -12.83
C LYS A 426 69.20 -56.72 -11.31
N ASP A 427 67.96 -56.98 -10.87
CA ASP A 427 67.56 -57.67 -9.60
C ASP A 427 67.95 -57.04 -8.23
N GLU A 428 67.29 -57.29 -7.08
CA GLU A 428 66.54 -58.49 -6.62
C GLU A 428 65.28 -58.23 -5.75
N ARG A 429 64.24 -59.07 -5.99
CA ARG A 429 63.31 -59.75 -5.03
C ARG A 429 62.41 -58.93 -4.06
N GLN A 430 61.17 -59.34 -3.73
CA GLN A 430 60.19 -60.33 -4.23
C GLN A 430 58.80 -60.03 -3.57
N LEU A 431 57.66 -60.32 -4.22
CA LEU A 431 56.74 -61.42 -3.87
C LEU A 431 55.50 -61.44 -4.80
N GLU A 432 54.96 -62.63 -5.05
CA GLU A 432 53.80 -62.91 -5.92
C GLU A 432 52.45 -62.73 -5.15
N GLN A 433 51.22 -62.89 -5.67
CA GLN A 433 50.74 -63.45 -6.96
C GLN A 433 49.32 -62.89 -7.28
N LYS A 434 48.83 -63.13 -8.50
CA LYS A 434 47.55 -62.62 -9.06
C LYS A 434 46.64 -63.79 -9.45
N THR A 435 45.33 -63.73 -9.17
CA THR A 435 44.29 -64.43 -9.99
C THR A 435 42.89 -63.84 -9.82
N ASP A 436 42.05 -64.13 -10.82
CA ASP A 436 40.67 -63.70 -11.04
C ASP A 436 39.76 -64.94 -11.24
N VAL A 437 38.44 -64.75 -11.34
CA VAL A 437 37.38 -65.65 -11.86
C VAL A 437 36.67 -66.63 -10.88
N THR A 438 35.33 -66.61 -10.94
CA THR A 438 34.29 -67.40 -10.22
C THR A 438 34.10 -68.84 -10.76
N PRO A 439 33.47 -69.82 -10.04
CA PRO A 439 32.04 -70.17 -10.30
C PRO A 439 31.19 -71.01 -9.26
N ARG A 440 29.86 -70.76 -9.21
CA ARG A 440 28.67 -71.70 -9.23
C ARG A 440 28.35 -72.77 -8.12
N VAL A 441 27.04 -73.16 -8.06
CA VAL A 441 26.37 -74.38 -7.43
C VAL A 441 25.83 -74.14 -5.99
N ALA A 442 24.66 -74.59 -5.47
CA ALA A 442 23.77 -75.77 -5.70
C ALA A 442 22.22 -75.54 -5.51
N LYS A 443 21.41 -76.63 -5.54
CA LYS A 443 19.90 -76.68 -5.47
C LYS A 443 19.33 -77.31 -4.18
N ALA A 444 18.12 -76.89 -3.78
CA ALA A 444 17.00 -77.68 -3.17
C ALA A 444 15.70 -76.80 -3.24
N VAL A 445 14.49 -77.20 -3.71
CA VAL A 445 13.53 -78.28 -3.34
C VAL A 445 12.95 -78.01 -1.93
N GLN A 446 11.63 -77.85 -1.66
CA GLN A 446 10.41 -78.55 -2.18
C GLN A 446 9.05 -77.81 -1.86
N LYS A 447 7.97 -78.15 -2.60
CA LYS A 447 6.48 -78.10 -2.34
C LYS A 447 5.83 -76.88 -1.63
N ILE A 448 4.78 -76.19 -2.13
CA ILE A 448 3.45 -76.53 -2.75
C ILE A 448 2.29 -76.74 -1.74
N SER A 449 1.32 -75.81 -1.80
CA SER A 449 -0.16 -75.97 -1.73
C SER A 449 -0.77 -74.62 -2.17
N GLU A 450 -1.41 -74.45 -3.33
CA GLU A 450 -2.76 -74.90 -3.76
C GLU A 450 -3.91 -74.40 -2.86
N ASP A 451 -5.10 -73.98 -3.33
CA ASP A 451 -5.57 -73.33 -4.59
C ASP A 451 -7.04 -72.83 -4.35
N LYS A 452 -7.59 -72.02 -5.26
CA LYS A 452 -9.04 -71.84 -5.61
C LYS A 452 -10.04 -70.98 -4.79
N GLN A 453 -10.62 -70.02 -5.53
CA GLN A 453 -12.07 -69.71 -5.74
C GLN A 453 -12.97 -69.28 -4.54
N GLU A 454 -14.02 -68.44 -4.67
CA GLU A 454 -14.56 -67.56 -5.74
C GLU A 454 -15.74 -66.72 -5.15
N ASN A 455 -16.06 -65.55 -5.74
CA ASN A 455 -17.27 -64.71 -5.48
C ASN A 455 -17.33 -64.00 -4.08
N LYS A 456 -17.93 -62.79 -3.91
CA LYS A 456 -19.04 -62.14 -4.64
C LYS A 456 -19.14 -60.61 -4.39
N LYS A 457 -19.49 -59.84 -5.46
CA LYS A 457 -20.14 -58.50 -5.51
C LYS A 457 -19.45 -57.20 -4.98
N LEU A 458 -19.34 -56.23 -5.89
CA LEU A 458 -19.31 -54.76 -5.65
C LEU A 458 -20.72 -54.17 -5.42
N PRO A 459 -20.81 -52.91 -4.96
CA PRO A 459 -21.35 -51.85 -5.83
C PRO A 459 -20.42 -50.63 -6.04
N LYS A 460 -20.85 -49.70 -6.92
CA LYS A 460 -20.07 -48.59 -7.51
C LYS A 460 -20.32 -47.22 -6.84
N THR A 461 -19.37 -46.30 -6.98
CA THR A 461 -19.43 -44.90 -7.54
C THR A 461 -18.09 -44.22 -7.17
N GLY A 462 -17.31 -43.58 -8.06
CA GLY A 462 -17.62 -42.41 -8.91
C GLY A 462 -17.09 -41.15 -8.19
N GLU A 463 -16.30 -40.22 -8.76
CA GLU A 463 -15.79 -40.03 -10.13
C GLU A 463 -14.40 -39.34 -10.11
N SER A 464 -13.75 -39.25 -11.27
CA SER A 464 -12.48 -38.55 -11.48
C SER A 464 -12.68 -37.30 -12.35
N GLU A 465 -12.12 -36.15 -11.96
CA GLU A 465 -11.91 -35.05 -12.90
C GLU A 465 -10.43 -34.63 -12.95
N GLN A 466 -9.93 -34.48 -14.17
CA GLN A 466 -8.66 -33.83 -14.48
C GLN A 466 -8.95 -32.43 -15.01
N TYR A 467 -8.21 -31.42 -14.56
CA TYR A 467 -8.22 -30.11 -15.20
C TYR A 467 -7.05 -30.00 -16.19
N VAL A 468 -7.40 -30.16 -17.47
CA VAL A 468 -6.56 -29.75 -18.60
C VAL A 468 -6.53 -28.23 -18.67
N LEU A 469 -5.36 -27.62 -18.57
CA LEU A 469 -5.19 -26.20 -18.90
C LEU A 469 -4.77 -26.08 -20.37
N MET A 470 -5.70 -25.66 -21.23
CA MET A 470 -5.37 -25.39 -22.64
C MET A 470 -4.48 -24.14 -22.77
N LEU A 471 -3.41 -24.27 -23.54
CA LEU A 471 -2.59 -23.16 -24.02
C LEU A 471 -3.26 -22.51 -25.25
N GLY A 472 -3.34 -21.18 -25.29
CA GLY A 472 -3.69 -20.45 -26.50
C GLY A 472 -4.11 -18.99 -26.26
N GLY A 473 -3.29 -18.04 -26.73
CA GLY A 473 -3.67 -16.62 -26.82
C GLY A 473 -2.56 -15.67 -26.37
N SER A 474 -1.93 -15.00 -27.34
CA SER A 474 -0.97 -13.92 -27.07
C SER A 474 -1.62 -12.74 -26.34
N PHE A 475 -0.98 -12.25 -25.27
CA PHE A 475 -1.12 -10.84 -24.91
C PHE A 475 0.24 -10.26 -24.51
N LEU A 476 0.71 -9.31 -25.32
CA LEU A 476 2.00 -8.68 -25.20
C LEU A 476 1.82 -7.41 -24.35
N LEU A 477 2.10 -7.50 -23.04
CA LEU A 477 2.02 -6.37 -22.13
C LEU A 477 3.42 -5.88 -21.73
N LEU A 478 3.90 -4.90 -22.49
CA LEU A 478 4.97 -4.00 -22.06
C LEU A 478 4.45 -3.15 -20.89
N LEU A 479 4.90 -3.44 -19.66
CA LEU A 479 4.78 -2.50 -18.54
C LEU A 479 6.16 -1.93 -18.22
N SER A 480 6.43 -0.79 -18.84
CA SER A 480 7.52 0.10 -18.44
C SER A 480 7.13 0.76 -17.12
N PHE A 481 7.81 0.42 -16.02
CA PHE A 481 7.74 1.19 -14.78
C PHE A 481 9.02 1.98 -14.58
N ILE A 482 8.92 3.26 -14.91
CA ILE A 482 9.90 4.30 -14.59
C ILE A 482 10.02 4.39 -13.07
N GLY A 483 11.25 4.23 -12.55
CA GLY A 483 11.52 4.44 -11.14
C GLY A 483 11.37 5.91 -10.76
N LEU A 484 10.35 6.25 -9.96
CA LEU A 484 10.20 7.59 -9.41
C LEU A 484 10.92 7.72 -8.06
N ILE A 485 11.78 8.74 -7.97
CA ILE A 485 12.67 9.00 -6.85
C ILE A 485 11.88 9.55 -5.65
N PHE A 486 11.95 8.88 -4.50
CA PHE A 486 11.61 9.50 -3.21
C PHE A 486 12.87 10.10 -2.57
N LYS A 487 12.96 11.44 -2.59
CA LYS A 487 13.92 12.21 -1.81
C LYS A 487 13.17 13.12 -0.85
N ASN A 488 12.81 12.58 0.32
CA ASN A 488 12.16 13.36 1.36
C ASN A 488 13.22 13.99 2.28
N LYS A 489 13.30 15.32 2.32
CA LYS A 489 14.03 16.07 3.35
C LYS A 489 13.08 17.12 3.92
N TYR A 490 12.89 17.03 5.23
CA TYR A 490 11.98 17.86 6.01
C TYR A 490 12.36 19.35 5.99
N LEU A 491 11.32 20.18 6.03
CA LEU A 491 11.27 21.47 6.73
C LEU A 491 10.18 21.37 7.79
#